data_AF-A0A367RY17-F1
#
_entry.id   AF-A0A367RY17-F1
#
_cell.length_a   1.000
_cell.length_b   1.000
_cell.length_c   1.000
_cell.angle_alpha   90.00
_cell.angle_beta   90.00
_cell.angle_gamma   90.00
#
_symmetry.space_group_name_H-M   'P 1'
#
loop_
_entity.id
_entity.type
_entity.pdbx_description
1 polymer ?
#
loop_
_entity_poly.entity_id
_entity_poly.type
_entity_poly.pdbx_seq_one_letter_code
_entity_poly.pdbx_strand_id
1 'polypeptide(L)'
;MTSSQSAQLRLEITAMPNWLRRPIAKASELSTVQRIIKQRQIHTICEEGRCPNRGECYAQKTATFLLMGPICTRSCAFCQVDKGHAPMPIDPEEPQKVAEAVKLLELSYVVLTSVARDDLSDGGAGHFVKTMETIRRLNPDTQIEVLTPDFWGGAGAGEEGQRQRIAMIVKALPVCFNHNVETVRRLTGPVRRGAKYDRSLLVLAIVKEINPTIPTKSGLMLGHGETVEEVIETMRDLRAVGCDRLTIGQYMRPSLDRLPVQKYWTPEEFDRLGSLAWEMGFSHVRSGPLVRSSYHAGEEG
;
A
#
# COMPACT_ATOMS: atom_id res chain seq x y z
N MET A 1 -8.55 25.71 23.40
CA MET A 1 -7.29 24.96 23.56
C MET A 1 -6.46 25.68 24.61
N THR A 2 -6.05 25.00 25.68
CA THR A 2 -5.24 25.61 26.77
C THR A 2 -3.80 25.83 26.30
N SER A 3 -3.05 26.74 26.96
CA SER A 3 -1.66 27.02 26.58
C SER A 3 -0.72 25.82 26.79
N SER A 4 -1.06 24.86 27.66
CA SER A 4 -0.29 23.62 27.83
C SER A 4 -0.53 22.61 26.70
N GLN A 5 -1.77 22.49 26.20
CA GLN A 5 -2.07 21.63 25.04
C GLN A 5 -1.39 22.14 23.77
N SER A 6 -1.33 23.47 23.57
CA SER A 6 -0.65 24.03 22.40
C SER A 6 0.87 23.92 22.49
N ALA A 7 1.47 24.00 23.68
CA ALA A 7 2.89 23.75 23.91
C ALA A 7 3.26 22.28 23.68
N GLN A 8 2.43 21.34 24.13
CA GLN A 8 2.64 19.90 23.94
C GLN A 8 2.50 19.49 22.46
N LEU A 9 1.50 20.03 21.75
CA LEU A 9 1.36 19.84 20.31
C LEU A 9 2.55 20.41 19.52
N ARG A 10 3.14 21.54 19.96
CA ARG A 10 4.34 22.12 19.33
C ARG A 10 5.59 21.25 19.51
N LEU A 11 5.73 20.57 20.65
CA LEU A 11 6.84 19.64 20.89
C LEU A 11 6.73 18.36 20.04
N GLU A 12 5.51 17.93 19.72
CA GLU A 12 5.25 16.74 18.89
C GLU A 12 5.38 16.99 17.38
N ILE A 13 5.46 18.25 16.93
CA ILE A 13 5.55 18.60 15.51
C ILE A 13 7.01 18.87 15.15
N THR A 14 7.70 17.81 14.72
CA THR A 14 9.02 17.93 14.10
C THR A 14 8.88 18.57 12.71
N ALA A 15 9.55 19.70 12.49
CA ALA A 15 9.54 20.40 11.21
C ALA A 15 10.00 19.48 10.08
N MET A 16 9.22 19.42 9.00
CA MET A 16 9.54 18.60 7.84
C MET A 16 10.80 19.12 7.14
N PRO A 17 11.84 18.27 6.99
CA PRO A 17 13.06 18.62 6.28
C PRO A 17 12.83 19.00 4.82
N ASN A 18 13.78 19.76 4.26
CA ASN A 18 13.66 20.28 2.90
C ASN A 18 13.66 19.18 1.83
N TRP A 19 14.39 18.08 2.02
CA TRP A 19 14.45 16.96 1.06
C TRP A 19 13.14 16.17 0.94
N LEU A 20 12.17 16.38 1.85
CA LEU A 20 10.82 15.81 1.75
C LEU A 20 9.84 16.73 1.03
N ARG A 21 10.23 17.98 0.73
CA ARG A 21 9.39 18.92 0.01
C ARG A 21 9.55 18.69 -1.49
N ARG A 22 8.51 18.15 -2.13
CA ARG A 22 8.47 18.08 -3.60
C ARG A 22 7.92 19.37 -4.22
N PRO A 23 8.37 19.74 -5.43
CA PRO A 23 7.68 20.73 -6.23
C PRO A 23 6.26 20.26 -6.54
N ILE A 24 5.30 21.18 -6.54
CA ILE A 24 3.92 20.90 -6.96
C ILE A 24 3.95 20.49 -8.44
N ALA A 25 3.47 19.29 -8.76
CA ALA A 25 3.41 18.80 -10.14
C ALA A 25 2.55 19.72 -11.03
N LYS A 26 2.78 19.69 -12.35
CA LYS A 26 1.99 20.46 -13.32
C LYS A 26 0.49 20.16 -13.15
N ALA A 27 -0.30 21.20 -12.88
CA ALA A 27 -1.71 21.07 -12.50
C ALA A 27 -2.59 20.41 -13.59
N SER A 28 -2.20 20.49 -14.86
CA SER A 28 -3.03 20.06 -15.99
C SER A 28 -3.23 18.54 -16.08
N GLU A 29 -2.16 17.73 -15.96
CA GLU A 29 -2.29 16.26 -16.05
C GLU A 29 -3.03 15.67 -14.84
N LEU A 30 -2.79 16.22 -13.66
CA LEU A 30 -3.51 15.85 -12.44
C LEU A 30 -5.02 16.09 -12.57
N SER A 31 -5.41 17.21 -13.18
CA SER A 31 -6.81 17.59 -13.34
C SER A 31 -7.61 16.59 -14.18
N THR A 32 -7.01 15.99 -15.21
CA THR A 32 -7.67 15.01 -16.07
C THR A 32 -7.95 13.71 -15.31
N VAL A 33 -6.95 13.19 -14.60
CA VAL A 33 -7.09 11.96 -13.80
C VAL A 33 -8.13 12.16 -12.69
N GLN A 34 -8.04 13.28 -11.96
CA GLN A 34 -8.99 13.64 -10.91
C GLN A 34 -10.42 13.75 -11.44
N ARG A 35 -10.61 14.36 -12.62
CA ARG A 35 -11.92 14.47 -13.26
C ARG A 35 -12.50 13.10 -13.59
N ILE A 36 -11.71 12.19 -14.16
CA ILE A 36 -12.18 10.84 -14.52
C ILE A 36 -12.56 10.05 -13.26
N ILE A 37 -11.69 10.06 -12.25
CA ILE A 37 -11.94 9.39 -10.96
C ILE A 37 -13.26 9.88 -10.35
N LYS A 38 -13.45 11.21 -10.29
CA LYS A 38 -14.66 11.83 -9.75
C LYS A 38 -15.92 11.50 -10.58
N GLN A 39 -15.84 11.60 -11.91
CA GLN A 39 -16.97 11.32 -12.80
C GLN A 39 -17.42 9.86 -12.74
N ARG A 40 -16.49 8.93 -12.53
CA ARG A 40 -16.76 7.49 -12.41
C ARG A 40 -17.15 7.07 -11.00
N GLN A 41 -17.03 7.94 -10.00
CA GLN A 41 -17.28 7.63 -8.60
C GLN A 41 -16.44 6.44 -8.10
N ILE A 42 -15.16 6.43 -8.47
CA ILE A 42 -14.17 5.44 -8.01
C ILE A 42 -13.10 6.15 -7.19
N HIS A 43 -12.24 5.37 -6.51
CA HIS A 43 -11.23 5.92 -5.61
C HIS A 43 -9.82 5.47 -5.99
N THR A 44 -8.83 6.33 -5.70
CA THR A 44 -7.41 5.96 -5.80
C THR A 44 -6.70 6.34 -4.52
N ILE A 45 -5.79 5.49 -4.05
CA ILE A 45 -4.96 5.84 -2.88
C ILE A 45 -4.03 7.03 -3.18
N CYS A 46 -3.79 7.30 -4.47
CA CYS A 46 -3.03 8.44 -4.96
C CYS A 46 -3.68 9.76 -4.52
N GLU A 47 -5.01 9.86 -4.66
CA GLU A 47 -5.79 11.02 -4.27
C GLU A 47 -6.12 11.02 -2.77
N GLU A 48 -6.65 9.91 -2.25
CA GLU A 48 -7.05 9.78 -0.84
C GLU A 48 -5.84 9.98 0.11
N GLY A 49 -4.69 9.42 -0.26
CA GLY A 49 -3.42 9.55 0.47
C GLY A 49 -2.62 10.81 0.14
N ARG A 50 -3.19 11.73 -0.64
CA ARG A 50 -2.53 12.94 -1.15
C ARG A 50 -1.09 12.72 -1.61
N CYS A 51 -0.86 11.64 -2.37
CA CYS A 51 0.48 11.16 -2.68
C CYS A 51 1.33 12.23 -3.39
N PRO A 52 2.59 12.47 -2.95
CA PRO A 52 3.48 13.44 -3.60
C PRO A 52 4.01 12.96 -4.97
N ASN A 53 3.85 11.68 -5.30
CA ASN A 53 4.37 11.08 -6.53
C ASN A 53 3.34 11.02 -7.67
N ARG A 54 2.11 11.49 -7.44
CA ARG A 54 0.98 11.34 -8.39
C ARG A 54 1.29 11.80 -9.81
N GLY A 55 1.94 12.97 -9.97
CA GLY A 55 2.22 13.53 -11.29
C GLY A 55 3.18 12.65 -12.08
N GLU A 56 4.21 12.15 -11.38
CA GLU A 56 5.18 11.22 -11.96
C GLU A 56 4.55 9.87 -12.30
N CYS A 57 3.80 9.26 -11.37
CA CYS A 57 3.11 7.99 -11.61
C CYS A 57 2.12 8.08 -12.78
N TYR A 58 1.32 9.15 -12.85
CA TYR A 58 0.33 9.32 -13.92
C TYR A 58 1.00 9.56 -15.28
N ALA A 59 2.11 10.32 -15.32
CA ALA A 59 2.91 10.49 -16.53
C ALA A 59 3.52 9.15 -17.01
N GLN A 60 3.88 8.27 -16.08
CA GLN A 60 4.30 6.89 -16.34
C GLN A 60 3.13 5.92 -16.58
N LYS A 61 1.91 6.43 -16.83
CA LYS A 61 0.71 5.61 -17.11
C LYS A 61 0.44 4.56 -16.03
N THR A 62 0.68 4.92 -14.77
CA THR A 62 0.47 4.08 -13.60
C THR A 62 -0.46 4.74 -12.59
N ALA A 63 -1.44 4.00 -12.06
CA ALA A 63 -2.28 4.45 -10.96
C ALA A 63 -2.59 3.32 -9.98
N THR A 64 -2.94 3.69 -8.75
CA THR A 64 -3.33 2.75 -7.70
C THR A 64 -4.77 2.98 -7.27
N PHE A 65 -5.68 2.07 -7.65
CA PHE A 65 -7.10 2.14 -7.31
C PHE A 65 -7.36 1.58 -5.91
N LEU A 66 -8.22 2.27 -5.15
CA LEU A 66 -8.68 1.85 -3.84
C LEU A 66 -10.08 1.25 -3.98
N LEU A 67 -10.15 -0.08 -4.01
CA LEU A 67 -11.39 -0.84 -4.10
C LEU A 67 -12.14 -0.86 -2.77
N MET A 68 -13.46 -0.98 -2.86
CA MET A 68 -14.40 -1.14 -1.75
C MET A 68 -14.35 0.00 -0.73
N GLY A 69 -13.75 1.13 -1.14
CA GLY A 69 -13.55 2.33 -0.33
C GLY A 69 -14.70 3.34 -0.48
N PRO A 70 -14.47 4.61 -0.08
CA PRO A 70 -13.21 5.18 0.41
C PRO A 70 -12.99 4.97 1.92
N ILE A 71 -13.97 4.41 2.64
CA ILE A 71 -13.95 4.36 4.11
C ILE A 71 -13.52 2.99 4.60
N CYS A 72 -12.59 2.96 5.57
CA CYS A 72 -12.11 1.74 6.21
C CYS A 72 -12.58 1.65 7.66
N THR A 73 -13.02 0.46 8.10
CA THR A 73 -13.41 0.21 9.50
C THR A 73 -12.20 -0.09 10.39
N ARG A 74 -11.07 -0.51 9.81
CA ARG A 74 -9.80 -0.65 10.54
C ARG A 74 -9.11 0.70 10.70
N SER A 75 -8.52 0.92 11.87
CA SER A 75 -8.00 2.21 12.32
C SER A 75 -6.47 2.26 12.45
N CYS A 76 -5.74 1.72 11.48
CA CYS A 76 -4.26 1.84 11.42
C CYS A 76 -3.82 3.29 11.66
N ALA A 77 -2.90 3.50 12.60
CA ALA A 77 -2.60 4.82 13.15
C ALA A 77 -1.70 5.68 12.23
N PHE A 78 -1.14 5.08 11.18
CA PHE A 78 -0.40 5.78 10.12
C PHE A 78 -1.27 6.17 8.92
N CYS A 79 -2.42 5.52 8.74
CA CYS A 79 -3.14 5.49 7.47
C CYS A 79 -4.00 6.74 7.26
N GLN A 80 -3.95 7.31 6.06
CA GLN A 80 -4.72 8.51 5.68
C GLN A 80 -6.16 8.21 5.24
N VAL A 81 -6.45 6.97 4.83
CA VAL A 81 -7.81 6.57 4.42
C VAL A 81 -8.79 6.81 5.56
N ASP A 82 -9.91 7.44 5.24
CA ASP A 82 -10.96 7.81 6.19
C ASP A 82 -11.48 6.62 6.99
N LYS A 83 -11.82 6.89 8.25
CA LYS A 83 -12.26 5.88 9.21
C LYS A 83 -13.76 5.99 9.43
N GLY A 84 -14.45 4.87 9.29
CA GLY A 84 -15.90 4.79 9.47
C GLY A 84 -16.28 3.82 10.58
N HIS A 85 -17.47 4.03 11.13
CA HIS A 85 -18.05 3.13 12.13
C HIS A 85 -18.58 1.83 11.49
N ALA A 86 -19.11 1.92 10.27
CA ALA A 86 -19.66 0.80 9.52
C ALA A 86 -19.05 0.73 8.11
N PRO A 87 -18.95 -0.46 7.51
CA PRO A 87 -18.47 -0.61 6.14
C PRO A 87 -19.45 0.01 5.14
N MET A 88 -18.93 0.53 4.03
CA MET A 88 -19.76 1.01 2.92
C MET A 88 -20.35 -0.18 2.12
N PRO A 89 -21.58 -0.05 1.59
CA PRO A 89 -22.11 -1.02 0.63
C PRO A 89 -21.14 -1.20 -0.55
N ILE A 90 -20.98 -2.44 -1.00
CA ILE A 90 -20.17 -2.73 -2.19
C ILE A 90 -20.91 -2.24 -3.42
N ASP A 91 -20.23 -1.45 -4.26
CA ASP A 91 -20.70 -1.12 -5.59
C ASP A 91 -20.41 -2.29 -6.54
N PRO A 92 -21.43 -3.01 -7.04
CA PRO A 92 -21.22 -4.15 -7.94
C PRO A 92 -20.61 -3.77 -9.29
N GLU A 93 -20.70 -2.48 -9.67
CA GLU A 93 -20.18 -1.90 -10.91
C GLU A 93 -18.77 -1.32 -10.76
N GLU A 94 -18.20 -1.27 -9.53
CA GLU A 94 -16.83 -0.78 -9.29
C GLU A 94 -15.79 -1.45 -10.22
N PRO A 95 -15.81 -2.79 -10.44
CA PRO A 95 -14.89 -3.45 -11.38
C PRO A 95 -14.95 -2.89 -12.80
N GLN A 96 -16.15 -2.64 -13.30
CA GLN A 96 -16.38 -2.10 -14.65
C GLN A 96 -15.93 -0.65 -14.74
N LYS A 97 -16.27 0.17 -13.75
CA LYS A 97 -15.86 1.58 -13.66
C LYS A 97 -14.34 1.72 -13.59
N VAL A 98 -13.66 0.87 -12.82
CA VAL A 98 -12.20 0.85 -12.74
C VAL A 98 -11.60 0.47 -14.10
N ALA A 99 -12.06 -0.59 -14.74
CA ALA A 99 -11.52 -1.01 -16.04
C ALA A 99 -11.73 0.03 -17.15
N GLU A 100 -12.85 0.75 -17.13
CA GLU A 100 -13.08 1.88 -18.05
C GLU A 100 -12.18 3.07 -17.74
N ALA A 101 -11.88 3.34 -16.47
CA ALA A 101 -10.92 4.38 -16.10
C ALA A 101 -9.49 4.01 -16.53
N VAL A 102 -9.09 2.74 -16.39
CA VAL A 102 -7.82 2.21 -16.93
C VAL A 102 -7.71 2.49 -18.43
N LYS A 103 -8.78 2.21 -19.17
CA LYS A 103 -8.84 2.46 -20.62
C LYS A 103 -8.72 3.95 -20.97
N LEU A 104 -9.52 4.79 -20.31
CA LEU A 104 -9.56 6.23 -20.57
C LEU A 104 -8.24 6.93 -20.24
N LEU A 105 -7.49 6.41 -19.28
CA LEU A 105 -6.20 6.93 -18.85
C LEU A 105 -5.02 6.28 -19.58
N GLU A 106 -5.28 5.25 -20.38
CA GLU A 106 -4.30 4.45 -21.11
C GLU A 106 -3.20 3.90 -20.16
N LEU A 107 -3.61 3.37 -19.01
CA LEU A 107 -2.66 2.87 -18.02
C LEU A 107 -2.02 1.57 -18.49
N SER A 108 -0.69 1.52 -18.48
CA SER A 108 0.09 0.31 -18.79
C SER A 108 0.28 -0.57 -17.57
N TYR A 109 0.29 0.02 -16.36
CA TYR A 109 0.44 -0.68 -15.10
C TYR A 109 -0.58 -0.20 -14.08
N VAL A 110 -1.27 -1.13 -13.44
CA VAL A 110 -2.30 -0.83 -12.44
C VAL A 110 -1.98 -1.55 -11.14
N VAL A 111 -2.04 -0.83 -10.04
CA VAL A 111 -2.04 -1.43 -8.71
C VAL A 111 -3.47 -1.40 -8.17
N LEU A 112 -4.00 -2.55 -7.78
CA LEU A 112 -5.27 -2.66 -7.07
C LEU A 112 -4.99 -2.81 -5.58
N THR A 113 -5.52 -1.94 -4.75
CA THR A 113 -5.53 -2.08 -3.29
C THR A 113 -6.96 -1.98 -2.78
N SER A 114 -7.22 -2.32 -1.53
CA SER A 114 -8.53 -2.11 -0.91
C SER A 114 -8.43 -1.61 0.52
N VAL A 115 -9.57 -1.16 1.04
CA VAL A 115 -9.79 -1.14 2.49
C VAL A 115 -9.95 -2.57 3.01
N ALA A 116 -9.80 -2.78 4.32
CA ALA A 116 -10.11 -4.08 4.92
C ALA A 116 -11.63 -4.26 5.01
N ARG A 117 -12.13 -5.43 4.59
CA ARG A 117 -13.55 -5.78 4.54
C ARG A 117 -13.84 -7.00 5.41
N ASP A 118 -13.60 -6.86 6.71
CA ASP A 118 -13.86 -7.92 7.69
C ASP A 118 -15.37 -8.28 7.80
N ASP A 119 -16.25 -7.47 7.21
CA ASP A 119 -17.68 -7.71 7.10
C ASP A 119 -18.07 -8.69 5.98
N LEU A 120 -17.22 -8.89 4.97
CA LEU A 120 -17.46 -9.80 3.86
C LEU A 120 -16.94 -11.20 4.17
N SER A 121 -17.66 -12.23 3.75
CA SER A 121 -17.29 -13.63 3.99
C SER A 121 -15.96 -14.01 3.31
N ASP A 122 -15.67 -13.45 2.14
CA ASP A 122 -14.43 -13.64 1.39
C ASP A 122 -13.39 -12.53 1.66
N GLY A 123 -13.64 -11.63 2.62
CA GLY A 123 -12.77 -10.49 2.91
C GLY A 123 -12.59 -9.52 1.73
N GLY A 124 -13.45 -9.59 0.71
CA GLY A 124 -13.35 -8.81 -0.53
C GLY A 124 -12.42 -9.40 -1.61
N ALA A 125 -11.86 -10.60 -1.40
CA ALA A 125 -10.94 -11.23 -2.36
C ALA A 125 -11.58 -11.45 -3.74
N GLY A 126 -12.87 -11.83 -3.80
CA GLY A 126 -13.61 -11.96 -5.06
C GLY A 126 -13.77 -10.63 -5.79
N HIS A 127 -13.81 -9.50 -5.07
CA HIS A 127 -13.89 -8.18 -5.68
C HIS A 127 -12.59 -7.79 -6.40
N PHE A 128 -11.43 -8.15 -5.82
CA PHE A 128 -10.14 -8.04 -6.51
C PHE A 128 -10.14 -8.87 -7.80
N VAL A 129 -10.52 -10.15 -7.73
CA VAL A 129 -10.55 -11.06 -8.88
C VAL A 129 -11.45 -10.52 -9.99
N LYS A 130 -12.69 -10.14 -9.66
CA LYS A 130 -13.64 -9.56 -10.63
C LYS A 130 -13.08 -8.29 -11.29
N THR A 131 -12.39 -7.45 -10.52
CA THR A 131 -11.74 -6.24 -11.06
C THR A 131 -10.59 -6.58 -12.00
N MET A 132 -9.73 -7.53 -11.64
CA MET A 132 -8.60 -7.97 -12.48
C MET A 132 -9.09 -8.55 -13.81
N GLU A 133 -10.08 -9.44 -13.77
CA GLU A 133 -10.69 -10.05 -14.97
C GLU A 133 -11.34 -9.00 -15.87
N THR A 134 -12.05 -8.03 -15.26
CA THR A 134 -12.71 -6.96 -16.00
C THR A 134 -11.68 -6.04 -16.66
N ILE A 135 -10.59 -5.69 -15.97
CA ILE A 135 -9.48 -4.91 -16.55
C ILE A 135 -8.89 -5.65 -17.75
N ARG A 136 -8.53 -6.94 -17.62
CA ARG A 136 -7.92 -7.72 -18.71
C ARG A 136 -8.81 -7.85 -19.93
N ARG A 137 -10.12 -7.99 -19.74
CA ARG A 137 -11.10 -8.04 -20.83
C ARG A 137 -11.15 -6.74 -21.64
N LEU A 138 -11.02 -5.59 -20.97
CA LEU A 138 -11.13 -4.26 -21.59
C LEU A 138 -9.77 -3.68 -22.02
N ASN A 139 -8.68 -4.12 -21.37
CA ASN A 139 -7.32 -3.60 -21.46
C ASN A 139 -6.33 -4.78 -21.37
N PRO A 140 -6.21 -5.60 -22.43
CA PRO A 140 -5.45 -6.85 -22.39
C PRO A 140 -3.95 -6.68 -22.15
N ASP A 141 -3.38 -5.53 -22.51
CA ASP A 141 -1.95 -5.25 -22.37
C ASP A 141 -1.57 -4.64 -21.00
N THR A 142 -2.57 -4.27 -20.18
CA THR A 142 -2.32 -3.65 -18.87
C THR A 142 -1.87 -4.70 -17.85
N GLN A 143 -0.71 -4.47 -17.24
CA GLN A 143 -0.21 -5.29 -16.13
C GLN A 143 -0.90 -4.92 -14.82
N ILE A 144 -1.16 -5.92 -13.96
CA ILE A 144 -1.93 -5.73 -12.71
C ILE A 144 -1.17 -6.29 -11.51
N GLU A 145 -0.73 -5.40 -10.62
CA GLU A 145 -0.24 -5.73 -9.27
C GLU A 145 -1.39 -5.60 -8.27
N VAL A 146 -1.37 -6.45 -7.25
CA VAL A 146 -2.31 -6.35 -6.11
C VAL A 146 -1.55 -5.95 -4.86
N LEU A 147 -2.09 -5.02 -4.09
CA LEU A 147 -1.66 -4.67 -2.73
C LEU A 147 -2.79 -5.04 -1.77
N THR A 148 -2.66 -6.16 -1.08
CA THR A 148 -3.80 -6.76 -0.38
C THR A 148 -3.82 -6.43 1.12
N PRO A 149 -5.01 -6.42 1.76
CA PRO A 149 -5.09 -6.59 3.21
C PRO A 149 -4.56 -7.98 3.63
N ASP A 150 -4.53 -8.23 4.94
CA ASP A 150 -4.07 -9.52 5.50
C ASP A 150 -5.09 -10.66 5.36
N PHE A 151 -6.35 -10.36 5.00
CA PHE A 151 -7.46 -11.31 4.92
C PHE A 151 -7.70 -12.14 6.20
N TRP A 152 -7.31 -11.64 7.37
CA TRP A 152 -7.42 -12.41 8.62
C TRP A 152 -8.81 -12.37 9.25
N GLY A 153 -9.48 -11.21 9.24
CA GLY A 153 -10.75 -11.00 9.94
C GLY A 153 -11.97 -11.58 9.22
N GLY A 154 -13.14 -11.42 9.83
CA GLY A 154 -14.44 -11.81 9.27
C GLY A 154 -14.84 -13.27 9.43
N ALA A 155 -15.89 -13.67 8.71
CA ALA A 155 -16.41 -15.04 8.75
C ALA A 155 -15.36 -16.03 8.22
N GLY A 156 -15.04 -17.10 8.96
CA GLY A 156 -13.93 -18.00 8.59
C GLY A 156 -12.54 -17.46 8.94
N ALA A 157 -12.45 -16.50 9.86
CA ALA A 157 -11.18 -16.01 10.39
C ALA A 157 -10.28 -17.16 10.88
N GLY A 158 -8.99 -17.04 10.57
CA GLY A 158 -7.99 -18.07 10.82
C GLY A 158 -7.15 -18.32 9.58
N GLU A 159 -6.15 -19.17 9.74
CA GLU A 159 -5.16 -19.46 8.69
C GLU A 159 -5.80 -20.06 7.43
N GLU A 160 -6.77 -20.98 7.59
CA GLU A 160 -7.43 -21.61 6.44
C GLU A 160 -8.25 -20.61 5.62
N GLY A 161 -9.07 -19.77 6.27
CA GLY A 161 -9.82 -18.73 5.57
C GLY A 161 -8.91 -17.67 4.92
N GLN A 162 -7.83 -17.30 5.61
CA GLN A 162 -6.80 -16.43 5.03
C GLN A 162 -6.19 -17.06 3.78
N ARG A 163 -5.78 -18.33 3.85
CA ARG A 163 -5.20 -19.09 2.73
C ARG A 163 -6.14 -19.16 1.54
N GLN A 164 -7.42 -19.46 1.78
CA GLN A 164 -8.44 -19.54 0.72
C GLN A 164 -8.60 -18.20 -0.02
N ARG A 165 -8.67 -17.09 0.70
CA ARG A 165 -8.81 -15.75 0.12
C ARG A 165 -7.57 -15.33 -0.67
N ILE A 166 -6.37 -15.62 -0.15
CA ILE A 166 -5.12 -15.41 -0.89
C ILE A 166 -5.10 -16.26 -2.17
N ALA A 167 -5.51 -17.53 -2.08
CA ALA A 167 -5.54 -18.45 -3.21
C ALA A 167 -6.45 -17.95 -4.34
N MET A 168 -7.58 -17.30 -4.02
CA MET A 168 -8.46 -16.70 -5.03
C MET A 168 -7.71 -15.67 -5.89
N ILE A 169 -6.96 -14.77 -5.24
CA ILE A 169 -6.21 -13.70 -5.93
C ILE A 169 -4.98 -14.27 -6.65
N VAL A 170 -4.26 -15.21 -6.05
CA VAL A 170 -3.12 -15.88 -6.68
C VAL A 170 -3.53 -16.60 -7.97
N LYS A 171 -4.69 -17.27 -7.98
CA LYS A 171 -5.25 -17.92 -9.18
C LYS A 171 -5.62 -16.92 -10.28
N ALA A 172 -5.87 -15.67 -9.93
CA ALA A 172 -6.04 -14.59 -10.90
C ALA A 172 -4.69 -14.06 -11.45
N LEU A 173 -3.53 -14.64 -11.08
CA LEU A 173 -2.22 -14.39 -11.69
C LEU A 173 -1.83 -12.90 -11.77
N PRO A 174 -1.82 -12.13 -10.67
CA PRO A 174 -1.27 -10.77 -10.69
C PRO A 174 0.22 -10.80 -11.09
N VAL A 175 0.71 -9.75 -11.75
CA VAL A 175 2.14 -9.66 -12.13
C VAL A 175 3.05 -9.48 -10.91
N CYS A 176 2.48 -9.03 -9.79
CA CYS A 176 3.12 -8.95 -8.49
C CYS A 176 2.05 -9.02 -7.39
N PHE A 177 2.32 -9.79 -6.34
CA PHE A 177 1.48 -9.85 -5.14
C PHE A 177 2.17 -9.09 -4.00
N ASN A 178 1.62 -7.94 -3.63
CA ASN A 178 2.16 -7.06 -2.62
C ASN A 178 1.35 -7.14 -1.32
N HIS A 179 2.02 -7.34 -0.20
CA HIS A 179 1.46 -7.17 1.13
C HIS A 179 2.49 -6.52 2.05
N ASN A 180 2.20 -5.32 2.53
CA ASN A 180 3.12 -4.58 3.37
C ASN A 180 3.10 -5.07 4.83
N VAL A 181 4.29 -5.26 5.40
CA VAL A 181 4.47 -5.37 6.86
C VAL A 181 4.39 -4.01 7.56
N GLU A 182 4.64 -2.92 6.81
CA GLU A 182 4.59 -1.49 7.17
C GLU A 182 5.62 -1.03 8.21
N THR A 183 5.91 -1.83 9.23
CA THR A 183 6.86 -1.50 10.30
C THR A 183 7.44 -2.78 10.91
N VAL A 184 8.36 -2.61 11.85
CA VAL A 184 9.04 -3.68 12.56
C VAL A 184 8.12 -4.39 13.57
N ARG A 185 8.50 -5.60 13.99
CA ARG A 185 7.73 -6.47 14.89
C ARG A 185 7.22 -5.74 16.14
N ARG A 186 8.09 -5.04 16.85
CA ARG A 186 7.77 -4.29 18.09
C ARG A 186 6.69 -3.22 17.89
N LEU A 187 6.69 -2.55 16.74
CA LEU A 187 5.81 -1.41 16.45
C LEU A 187 4.52 -1.80 15.74
N THR A 188 4.35 -3.07 15.35
CA THR A 188 3.17 -3.50 14.60
C THR A 188 1.85 -3.23 15.35
N GLY A 189 1.80 -3.49 16.66
CA GLY A 189 0.61 -3.20 17.49
C GLY A 189 0.17 -1.74 17.46
N PRO A 190 1.02 -0.77 17.85
CA PRO A 190 0.67 0.65 17.84
C PRO A 190 0.45 1.23 16.44
N VAL A 191 1.18 0.76 15.42
CA VAL A 191 1.08 1.29 14.05
C VAL A 191 -0.13 0.70 13.31
N ARG A 192 -0.36 -0.61 13.41
CA ARG A 192 -1.32 -1.36 12.59
C ARG A 192 -2.39 -2.04 13.46
N ARG A 193 -3.30 -1.25 14.02
CA ARG A 193 -4.45 -1.78 14.79
C ARG A 193 -5.22 -2.84 13.99
N GLY A 194 -5.25 -4.07 14.50
CA GLY A 194 -5.92 -5.22 13.87
C GLY A 194 -5.01 -6.15 13.07
N ALA A 195 -3.79 -5.74 12.73
CA ALA A 195 -2.81 -6.59 12.06
C ALA A 195 -1.80 -7.18 13.06
N LYS A 196 -1.14 -8.27 12.68
CA LYS A 196 -0.02 -8.87 13.40
C LYS A 196 1.13 -9.13 12.44
N TYR A 197 2.35 -8.99 12.94
CA TYR A 197 3.56 -9.07 12.12
C TYR A 197 3.69 -10.45 11.45
N ASP A 198 3.59 -11.53 12.23
CA ASP A 198 3.70 -12.89 11.70
C ASP A 198 2.56 -13.25 10.73
N ARG A 199 1.36 -12.70 10.94
CA ARG A 199 0.24 -12.89 10.00
C ARG A 199 0.51 -12.22 8.65
N SER A 200 1.19 -11.08 8.65
CA SER A 200 1.60 -10.40 7.42
C SER A 200 2.71 -11.16 6.69
N LEU A 201 3.68 -11.71 7.41
CA LEU A 201 4.70 -12.58 6.81
C LEU A 201 4.07 -13.85 6.22
N LEU A 202 3.10 -14.44 6.91
CA LEU A 202 2.37 -15.62 6.46
C LEU A 202 1.63 -15.38 5.14
N VAL A 203 1.10 -14.17 4.89
CA VAL A 203 0.49 -13.83 3.58
C VAL A 203 1.48 -14.08 2.44
N LEU A 204 2.71 -13.57 2.58
CA LEU A 204 3.75 -13.68 1.55
C LEU A 204 4.20 -15.14 1.38
N ALA A 205 4.36 -15.86 2.50
CA ALA A 205 4.69 -17.29 2.49
C ALA A 205 3.62 -18.12 1.75
N ILE A 206 2.33 -17.90 2.05
CA ILE A 206 1.21 -18.59 1.40
C ILE A 206 1.21 -18.34 -0.12
N VAL A 207 1.51 -17.12 -0.58
CA VAL A 207 1.61 -16.84 -2.02
C VAL A 207 2.69 -17.71 -2.66
N LYS A 208 3.87 -17.80 -2.03
CA LYS A 208 4.98 -18.62 -2.52
C LYS A 208 4.69 -20.13 -2.48
N GLU A 209 3.94 -20.59 -1.48
CA GLU A 209 3.47 -21.99 -1.42
C GLU A 209 2.49 -22.33 -2.54
N ILE A 210 1.53 -21.43 -2.84
CA ILE A 210 0.50 -21.68 -3.85
C ILE A 210 1.07 -21.55 -5.26
N ASN A 211 1.86 -20.51 -5.51
CA ASN A 211 2.50 -20.29 -6.80
C ASN A 211 3.84 -19.53 -6.63
N PRO A 212 4.98 -20.24 -6.60
CA PRO A 212 6.29 -19.62 -6.37
C PRO A 212 6.73 -18.69 -7.51
N THR A 213 6.12 -18.80 -8.69
CA THR A 213 6.44 -17.97 -9.87
C THR A 213 5.92 -16.54 -9.77
N ILE A 214 4.93 -16.27 -8.91
CA ILE A 214 4.42 -14.92 -8.72
C ILE A 214 5.42 -14.12 -7.87
N PRO A 215 5.91 -12.96 -8.36
CA PRO A 215 6.73 -12.08 -7.54
C PRO A 215 5.95 -11.57 -6.33
N THR A 216 6.52 -11.70 -5.14
CA THR A 216 5.98 -11.12 -3.91
C THR A 216 6.70 -9.83 -3.55
N LYS A 217 5.97 -8.91 -2.94
CA LYS A 217 6.48 -7.59 -2.56
C LYS A 217 5.99 -7.20 -1.18
N SER A 218 6.83 -6.46 -0.46
CA SER A 218 6.44 -5.82 0.79
C SER A 218 7.04 -4.43 0.91
N GLY A 219 6.63 -3.72 1.95
CA GLY A 219 7.02 -2.34 2.19
C GLY A 219 7.17 -2.00 3.67
N LEU A 220 8.09 -1.09 3.95
CA LEU A 220 8.37 -0.50 5.25
C LEU A 220 8.26 1.02 5.18
N MET A 221 7.60 1.59 6.17
CA MET A 221 7.58 3.02 6.44
C MET A 221 8.44 3.33 7.66
N LEU A 222 9.53 4.06 7.43
CA LEU A 222 10.48 4.45 8.45
C LEU A 222 10.09 5.79 9.09
N GLY A 223 10.35 5.95 10.38
CA GLY A 223 10.02 7.12 11.18
C GLY A 223 8.96 6.88 12.25
N HIS A 224 8.62 5.61 12.51
CA HIS A 224 7.71 5.22 13.60
C HIS A 224 8.43 5.00 14.94
N GLY A 225 9.77 5.01 14.94
CA GLY A 225 10.62 4.80 16.13
C GLY A 225 11.37 3.46 16.10
N GLU A 226 11.44 2.83 14.93
CA GLU A 226 12.28 1.66 14.66
C GLU A 226 13.77 2.01 14.63
N THR A 227 14.62 1.07 15.05
CA THR A 227 16.07 1.18 14.89
C THR A 227 16.55 0.57 13.58
N VAL A 228 17.80 0.84 13.19
CA VAL A 228 18.41 0.25 11.99
C VAL A 228 18.45 -1.28 12.10
N GLU A 229 18.76 -1.81 13.28
CA GLU A 229 18.85 -3.24 13.55
C GLU A 229 17.50 -3.93 13.38
N GLU A 230 16.42 -3.31 13.86
CA GLU A 230 15.07 -3.84 13.69
C GLU A 230 14.63 -3.82 12.22
N VAL A 231 15.02 -2.78 11.46
CA VAL A 231 14.76 -2.73 10.01
C VAL A 231 15.50 -3.85 9.29
N ILE A 232 16.77 -4.09 9.64
CA ILE A 232 17.59 -5.18 9.10
C ILE A 232 17.00 -6.55 9.46
N GLU A 233 16.53 -6.75 10.69
CA GLU A 233 15.82 -7.96 11.12
C GLU A 233 14.56 -8.17 10.27
N THR A 234 13.75 -7.13 10.08
CA THR A 234 12.55 -7.25 9.24
C THR A 234 12.87 -7.55 7.78
N MET A 235 13.97 -7.03 7.22
CA MET A 235 14.42 -7.41 5.89
C MET A 235 14.78 -8.91 5.82
N ARG A 236 15.46 -9.45 6.84
CA ARG A 236 15.77 -10.88 6.93
C ARG A 236 14.51 -11.73 7.05
N ASP A 237 13.55 -11.32 7.88
CA ASP A 237 12.26 -12.01 8.02
C ASP A 237 11.49 -12.06 6.70
N LEU A 238 11.48 -10.96 5.95
CA LEU A 238 10.86 -10.90 4.63
C LEU A 238 11.55 -11.84 3.63
N ARG A 239 12.88 -11.90 3.64
CA ARG A 239 13.62 -12.87 2.81
C ARG A 239 13.36 -14.32 3.22
N ALA A 240 13.22 -14.60 4.52
CA ALA A 240 12.94 -15.94 5.03
C ALA A 240 11.60 -16.51 4.53
N VAL A 241 10.61 -15.65 4.25
CA VAL A 241 9.33 -16.05 3.62
C VAL A 241 9.32 -15.91 2.10
N GLY A 242 10.48 -15.68 1.48
CA GLY A 242 10.62 -15.60 0.03
C GLY A 242 10.09 -14.30 -0.59
N CYS A 243 10.06 -13.18 0.14
CA CYS A 243 9.68 -11.88 -0.42
C CYS A 243 10.69 -11.39 -1.45
N ASP A 244 10.28 -11.19 -2.72
CA ASP A 244 11.23 -10.85 -3.80
C ASP A 244 11.56 -9.36 -3.86
N ARG A 245 10.57 -8.49 -3.66
CA ARG A 245 10.69 -7.04 -3.88
C ARG A 245 10.47 -6.26 -2.58
N LEU A 246 11.18 -5.15 -2.41
CA LEU A 246 11.09 -4.32 -1.21
C LEU A 246 10.99 -2.83 -1.53
N THR A 247 10.06 -2.16 -0.86
CA THR A 247 10.03 -0.69 -0.82
C THR A 247 10.29 -0.18 0.59
N ILE A 248 11.17 0.81 0.74
CA ILE A 248 11.49 1.47 2.01
C ILE A 248 11.25 2.97 1.84
N GLY A 249 10.28 3.52 2.56
CA GLY A 249 9.88 4.93 2.44
C GLY A 249 9.76 5.66 3.77
N GLN A 250 9.70 6.99 3.76
CA GLN A 250 9.48 7.78 4.97
C GLN A 250 7.99 7.77 5.36
N TYR A 251 7.71 7.53 6.63
CA TYR A 251 6.42 7.83 7.23
C TYR A 251 6.19 9.34 7.24
N MET A 252 5.11 9.75 6.58
CA MET A 252 4.64 11.13 6.54
C MET A 252 3.33 11.19 7.31
N ARG A 253 3.32 11.91 8.43
CA ARG A 253 2.13 12.07 9.28
C ARG A 253 1.00 12.76 8.48
N PRO A 254 -0.13 12.09 8.20
CA PRO A 254 -1.20 12.67 7.40
C PRO A 254 -1.93 13.82 8.10
N SER A 255 -2.07 13.73 9.42
CA SER A 255 -2.84 14.64 10.26
C SER A 255 -2.44 14.51 11.74
N LEU A 256 -2.83 15.47 12.57
CA LEU A 256 -2.43 15.51 13.98
C LEU A 256 -3.04 14.38 14.83
N ASP A 257 -4.10 13.72 14.38
CA ASP A 257 -4.69 12.54 15.02
C ASP A 257 -4.02 11.22 14.59
N ARG A 258 -2.94 11.29 13.81
CA ARG A 258 -2.08 10.16 13.43
C ARG A 258 -0.78 10.18 14.21
N LEU A 259 -0.06 9.05 14.21
CA LEU A 259 1.18 8.91 14.97
C LEU A 259 2.17 10.05 14.66
N PRO A 260 2.88 10.60 15.66
CA PRO A 260 3.95 11.55 15.43
C PRO A 260 5.13 10.88 14.72
N VAL A 261 5.79 11.62 13.82
CA VAL A 261 7.05 11.17 13.21
C VAL A 261 8.14 11.19 14.28
N GLN A 262 8.73 10.03 14.57
CA GLN A 262 9.82 9.89 15.54
C GLN A 262 11.18 10.26 14.95
N LYS A 263 11.38 9.99 13.66
CA LYS A 263 12.61 10.28 12.93
C LYS A 263 12.31 10.57 11.46
N TYR A 264 12.92 11.62 10.93
CA TYR A 264 13.06 11.78 9.49
C TYR A 264 14.39 11.17 9.06
N TRP A 265 14.31 10.05 8.35
CA TRP A 265 15.48 9.38 7.82
C TRP A 265 16.06 10.18 6.64
N THR A 266 17.38 10.25 6.59
CA THR A 266 18.13 10.99 5.56
C THR A 266 18.19 10.18 4.26
N PRO A 267 18.31 10.82 3.09
CA PRO A 267 18.52 10.13 1.82
C PRO A 267 19.65 9.09 1.88
N GLU A 268 20.78 9.44 2.52
CA GLU A 268 21.95 8.58 2.64
C GLU A 268 21.67 7.32 3.49
N GLU A 269 20.83 7.44 4.52
CA GLU A 269 20.39 6.27 5.29
C GLU A 269 19.47 5.35 4.46
N PHE A 270 18.60 5.92 3.62
CA PHE A 270 17.80 5.13 2.68
C PHE A 270 18.69 4.42 1.66
N ASP A 271 19.71 5.09 1.11
CA ASP A 271 20.65 4.49 0.15
C ASP A 271 21.40 3.31 0.78
N ARG A 272 21.84 3.45 2.04
CA ARG A 272 22.48 2.37 2.79
C ARG A 272 21.55 1.18 3.02
N LEU A 273 20.30 1.43 3.44
CA LEU A 273 19.31 0.36 3.64
C LEU A 273 18.94 -0.32 2.31
N GLY A 274 18.87 0.45 1.22
CA GLY A 274 18.64 -0.08 -0.12
C GLY A 274 19.76 -1.01 -0.58
N SER A 275 21.01 -0.61 -0.36
CA SER A 275 22.19 -1.43 -0.66
C SER A 275 22.20 -2.74 0.13
N LEU A 276 21.90 -2.67 1.44
CA LEU A 276 21.78 -3.86 2.29
C LEU A 276 20.65 -4.79 1.81
N ALA A 277 19.52 -4.25 1.37
CA ALA A 277 18.44 -5.07 0.81
C ALA A 277 18.89 -5.79 -0.48
N TRP A 278 19.59 -5.11 -1.38
CA TRP A 278 20.16 -5.77 -2.57
C TRP A 278 21.14 -6.89 -2.19
N GLU A 279 22.04 -6.65 -1.23
CA GLU A 279 22.97 -7.68 -0.72
C GLU A 279 22.26 -8.89 -0.11
N MET A 280 21.08 -8.70 0.50
CA MET A 280 20.22 -9.78 1.03
C MET A 280 19.45 -10.55 -0.06
N GLY A 281 19.56 -10.15 -1.32
CA GLY A 281 18.98 -10.85 -2.46
C GLY A 281 17.51 -10.52 -2.74
N PHE A 282 17.04 -9.32 -2.39
CA PHE A 282 15.82 -8.78 -3.01
C PHE A 282 16.11 -8.48 -4.48
N SER A 283 15.18 -8.84 -5.38
CA SER A 283 15.35 -8.69 -6.84
C SER A 283 14.94 -7.33 -7.37
N HIS A 284 14.20 -6.55 -6.58
CA HIS A 284 13.86 -5.17 -6.90
C HIS A 284 13.69 -4.38 -5.60
N VAL A 285 14.51 -3.35 -5.43
CA VAL A 285 14.50 -2.47 -4.26
C VAL A 285 14.24 -1.04 -4.69
N ARG A 286 13.31 -0.37 -4.01
CA ARG A 286 13.18 1.08 -4.02
C ARG A 286 13.29 1.58 -2.59
N SER A 287 14.32 2.36 -2.30
CA SER A 287 14.57 2.91 -0.97
C SER A 287 14.76 4.41 -1.10
N GLY A 288 13.96 5.20 -0.41
CA GLY A 288 14.07 6.65 -0.47
C GLY A 288 12.95 7.38 0.25
N PRO A 289 13.13 8.65 0.62
CA PRO A 289 12.20 9.36 1.49
C PRO A 289 10.76 9.40 0.94
N LEU A 290 10.59 9.55 -0.38
CA LEU A 290 9.28 9.66 -1.00
C LEU A 290 8.77 8.35 -1.63
N VAL A 291 9.50 7.25 -1.47
CA VAL A 291 9.08 5.95 -1.99
C VAL A 291 7.77 5.51 -1.32
N ARG A 292 6.88 4.92 -2.12
CA ARG A 292 5.64 4.27 -1.70
C ARG A 292 5.59 2.88 -2.31
N SER A 293 4.77 1.98 -1.77
CA SER A 293 4.66 0.61 -2.27
C SER A 293 4.34 0.53 -3.76
N SER A 294 3.59 1.48 -4.32
CA SER A 294 3.26 1.53 -5.75
C SER A 294 4.16 2.45 -6.60
N TYR A 295 5.15 3.12 -6.00
CA TYR A 295 6.07 4.00 -6.73
C TYR A 295 7.00 3.16 -7.61
N HIS A 296 7.06 3.49 -8.91
CA HIS A 296 7.84 2.76 -9.93
C HIS A 296 7.56 1.26 -10.01
N ALA A 297 6.34 0.84 -9.64
CA ALA A 297 5.99 -0.59 -9.58
C ALA A 297 6.02 -1.30 -10.95
N GLY A 298 5.77 -0.55 -12.04
CA GLY A 298 5.81 -1.06 -13.41
C GLY A 298 7.15 -0.88 -14.12
N GLU A 299 8.19 -0.38 -13.44
CA GLU A 299 9.53 -0.34 -14.01
C GLU A 299 10.20 -1.71 -13.85
N GLU A 300 10.78 -2.22 -14.94
CA GLU A 300 11.71 -3.34 -14.85
C GLU A 300 12.99 -2.86 -14.15
N GLY A 301 13.49 -3.66 -13.20
CA GLY A 301 14.62 -3.33 -12.33
C GLY A 301 15.96 -3.32 -13.05
#